data_AF-A0A942EES0-F1
#
_entry.id   AF-A0A942EES0-F1
#
_cell.length_a   1.000
_cell.length_b   1.000
_cell.length_c   1.000
_cell.angle_alpha   90.00
_cell.angle_beta   90.00
_cell.angle_gamma   90.00
#
_symmetry.space_group_name_H-M   'P 1'
#
loop_
_entity.id
_entity.type
_entity.pdbx_description
1 polymer ?
#
loop_
_entity_poly.entity_id
_entity_poly.type
_entity_poly.pdbx_seq_one_letter_code
_entity_poly.pdbx_strand_id
1 'polypeptide(L)'
;MNKFFYDEDLAMVYKISPVVATLIEKEDKAVPTEILVHTNVKVTNFKREKIRRTISEIYPSSEYGLELAKKAFEDKVLARLIGKATPIEQDEYDRIKRRLEPVNHSSCAT
;
A
#
# COMPACT_ATOMS: atom_id res chain seq x y z
N MET A 1 -3.07 11.26 -2.30
CA MET A 1 -1.79 10.93 -2.99
C MET A 1 -1.32 9.56 -2.51
N ASN A 2 -0.51 8.85 -3.32
CA ASN A 2 0.04 7.55 -2.90
C ASN A 2 1.22 7.76 -1.95
N LYS A 3 1.43 6.85 -1.00
CA LYS A 3 2.61 6.79 -0.14
C LYS A 3 3.62 5.79 -0.72
N PHE A 4 4.91 6.07 -0.63
CA PHE A 4 5.98 5.20 -1.13
C PHE A 4 6.90 4.80 0.01
N PHE A 5 7.31 3.52 0.01
CA PHE A 5 8.26 2.99 0.97
C PHE A 5 9.31 2.14 0.26
N TYR A 6 10.55 2.20 0.71
CA TYR A 6 11.67 1.44 0.17
C TYR A 6 12.34 0.58 1.23
N ASP A 7 12.43 -0.71 0.93
CA ASP A 7 13.21 -1.68 1.69
C ASP A 7 14.55 -1.87 0.99
N GLU A 8 15.63 -1.37 1.60
CA GLU A 8 16.99 -1.48 1.07
C GLU A 8 17.51 -2.92 1.08
N ASP A 9 17.20 -3.67 2.15
CA ASP A 9 17.67 -5.04 2.36
C ASP A 9 17.12 -5.98 1.28
N LEU A 10 15.84 -5.82 0.93
CA LEU A 10 15.15 -6.62 -0.09
C LEU A 10 15.19 -5.99 -1.49
N ALA A 11 15.67 -4.76 -1.61
CA ALA A 11 15.57 -3.94 -2.82
C ALA A 11 14.13 -3.86 -3.37
N MET A 12 13.15 -3.69 -2.48
CA MET A 12 11.71 -3.66 -2.81
C MET A 12 11.10 -2.28 -2.53
N VAL A 13 10.27 -1.79 -3.46
CA VAL A 13 9.41 -0.63 -3.21
C VAL A 13 7.96 -1.04 -3.04
N TYR A 14 7.32 -0.44 -2.04
CA TYR A 14 5.90 -0.48 -1.78
C TYR A 14 5.27 0.85 -2.18
N LYS A 15 4.34 0.79 -3.11
CA LYS A 15 3.45 1.90 -3.46
C LYS A 15 2.08 1.63 -2.85
N ILE A 16 1.69 2.45 -1.90
CA ILE A 16 0.45 2.31 -1.13
C ILE A 16 -0.55 3.36 -1.59
N SER A 17 -1.71 2.92 -2.03
CA SER A 17 -2.83 3.79 -2.36
C SER A 17 -3.42 4.44 -1.09
N PRO A 18 -4.18 5.54 -1.21
CA PRO A 18 -4.90 6.11 -0.07
C PRO A 18 -5.72 5.04 0.65
N VAL A 19 -5.66 5.03 1.98
CA VAL A 19 -6.47 4.15 2.82
C VAL A 19 -7.90 4.65 2.82
N VAL A 20 -8.83 3.78 2.44
CA VAL A 20 -10.26 4.08 2.35
C VAL A 20 -10.97 3.36 3.47
N ALA A 21 -11.90 4.04 4.13
CA ALA A 21 -12.80 3.44 5.11
C ALA A 21 -14.24 3.68 4.67
N THR A 22 -15.04 2.63 4.65
CA THR A 22 -16.45 2.65 4.24
C THR A 22 -17.30 1.95 5.28
N LEU A 23 -18.45 2.55 5.59
CA LEU A 23 -19.46 1.90 6.40
C LEU A 23 -20.15 0.79 5.60
N ILE A 24 -20.29 -0.38 6.19
CA ILE A 24 -20.99 -1.53 5.63
C ILE A 24 -22.14 -1.88 6.54
N GLU A 25 -23.33 -1.97 5.97
CA GLU A 25 -24.53 -2.46 6.64
C GLU A 25 -24.61 -3.98 6.44
N LYS A 26 -24.82 -4.73 7.52
CA LYS A 26 -25.08 -6.18 7.44
C LYS A 26 -26.53 -6.38 7.03
N GLU A 27 -26.74 -7.07 5.90
CA GLU A 27 -28.06 -7.29 5.29
C GLU A 27 -29.06 -8.01 6.22
N ASP A 28 -28.62 -8.66 7.30
CA ASP A 28 -29.48 -9.58 8.07
C ASP A 28 -30.06 -9.06 9.39
N LYS A 29 -29.58 -7.98 10.04
CA LYS A 29 -30.12 -7.58 11.37
C LYS A 29 -30.04 -6.09 11.70
N ALA A 30 -31.03 -5.68 12.50
CA ALA A 30 -31.23 -4.35 13.08
C ALA A 30 -30.09 -3.87 14.01
N VAL A 31 -28.94 -3.46 13.43
CA VAL A 31 -27.71 -2.85 14.02
C VAL A 31 -26.63 -3.90 14.40
N PRO A 32 -25.30 -3.69 14.23
CA PRO A 32 -24.54 -2.46 13.92
C PRO A 32 -23.83 -2.43 12.57
N THR A 33 -23.69 -1.21 12.04
CA THR A 33 -22.81 -0.86 10.93
C THR A 33 -21.38 -1.28 11.24
N GLU A 34 -20.64 -1.81 10.28
CA GLU A 34 -19.21 -2.10 10.40
C GLU A 34 -18.42 -1.13 9.52
N ILE A 35 -17.13 -0.98 9.80
CA ILE A 35 -16.23 -0.16 8.99
C ILE A 35 -15.27 -1.10 8.28
N LEU A 36 -15.38 -1.19 6.95
CA LEU A 36 -14.36 -1.82 6.12
C LEU A 36 -13.29 -0.80 5.81
N VAL A 37 -12.07 -1.06 6.26
CA VAL A 37 -10.88 -0.30 5.88
C VAL A 37 -10.10 -1.11 4.87
N HIS A 38 -9.74 -0.50 3.74
CA HIS A 38 -8.95 -1.17 2.73
C HIS A 38 -7.97 -0.23 2.01
N THR A 39 -6.91 -0.82 1.45
CA THR A 39 -6.01 -0.13 0.53
C THR A 39 -5.43 -1.10 -0.49
N ASN A 40 -4.96 -0.53 -1.60
CA ASN A 40 -4.23 -1.25 -2.62
C ASN A 40 -2.72 -1.03 -2.43
N VAL A 41 -1.98 -2.13 -2.39
CA VAL A 41 -0.53 -2.13 -2.30
C VAL A 41 0.05 -2.73 -3.55
N LYS A 42 0.96 -2.00 -4.17
CA LYS A 42 1.79 -2.47 -5.28
C LYS A 42 3.22 -2.61 -4.81
N VAL A 43 3.77 -3.81 -4.91
CA VAL A 43 5.16 -4.12 -4.55
C VAL A 43 5.96 -4.36 -5.82
N THR A 44 7.16 -3.79 -5.91
CA THR A 44 8.04 -3.91 -7.08
C THR A 44 9.49 -4.10 -6.63
N ASN A 45 10.20 -5.09 -7.18
CA ASN A 45 11.65 -5.27 -6.98
C ASN A 45 12.50 -4.63 -8.09
N PHE A 46 11.89 -3.76 -8.91
CA PHE A 46 12.41 -3.06 -10.09
C PHE A 46 12.94 -3.94 -11.23
N LYS A 47 13.33 -5.19 -10.97
CA LYS A 47 13.93 -6.08 -11.97
C LYS A 47 12.89 -6.91 -12.71
N ARG A 48 11.90 -7.51 -12.05
CA ARG A 48 11.06 -8.54 -12.70
C ARG A 48 9.62 -8.67 -12.19
N GLU A 49 9.33 -8.39 -10.93
CA GLU A 49 8.05 -8.82 -10.34
C GLU A 49 7.26 -7.65 -9.74
N LYS A 50 6.02 -7.49 -10.23
CA LYS A 50 5.05 -6.50 -9.75
C LYS A 50 3.88 -7.24 -9.10
N ILE A 51 3.88 -7.30 -7.78
CA ILE A 51 2.79 -7.89 -7.01
C ILE A 51 1.78 -6.78 -6.69
N ARG A 52 0.51 -7.01 -7.02
CA ARG A 52 -0.59 -6.13 -6.63
C ARG A 52 -1.49 -6.89 -5.66
N ARG A 53 -1.76 -6.30 -4.49
CA ARG A 53 -2.64 -6.88 -3.48
C ARG A 53 -3.56 -5.81 -2.93
N THR A 54 -4.79 -6.19 -2.65
CA THR A 54 -5.72 -5.39 -1.85
C THR A 54 -5.68 -5.96 -0.45
N ILE A 55 -5.50 -5.08 0.54
CA ILE A 55 -5.50 -5.45 1.95
C ILE A 55 -6.69 -4.76 2.59
N SER A 56 -7.44 -5.53 3.37
CA SER A 56 -8.68 -5.08 3.99
C SER A 56 -8.81 -5.64 5.38
N GLU A 57 -9.40 -4.87 6.28
CA GLU A 57 -9.76 -5.29 7.62
C GLU A 57 -11.07 -4.62 8.05
N ILE A 58 -11.82 -5.31 8.92
CA ILE A 58 -13.12 -4.87 9.40
C ILE A 58 -12.98 -4.38 10.84
N TYR A 59 -13.55 -3.22 11.12
CA TYR A 59 -13.57 -2.60 12.43
C TYR A 59 -15.02 -2.38 12.90
N PRO A 60 -15.33 -2.62 14.19
CA PRO A 60 -16.66 -2.34 14.71
C PRO A 60 -16.91 -0.83 14.80
N SER A 61 -18.01 -0.34 14.20
CA SER A 61 -18.35 1.10 14.23
C SER A 61 -18.74 1.61 15.62
N SER A 62 -19.08 0.70 16.54
CA SER A 62 -19.37 1.01 17.94
C SER A 62 -18.14 1.44 18.72
N GLU A 63 -16.94 1.02 18.30
CA GLU A 63 -15.67 1.31 18.99
C GLU A 63 -14.77 2.26 18.19
N TYR A 64 -14.91 2.27 16.87
CA TYR A 64 -14.07 3.06 15.97
C TYR A 64 -14.90 4.04 15.14
N GLY A 65 -14.44 5.29 15.06
CA GLY A 65 -14.81 6.19 13.96
C GLY A 65 -14.00 5.89 12.70
N LEU A 66 -14.47 6.35 11.52
CA LEU A 66 -13.79 6.12 10.24
C LEU A 66 -12.30 6.47 10.26
N GLU A 67 -11.94 7.63 10.81
CA GLU A 67 -10.54 8.07 10.88
C GLU A 67 -9.71 7.27 11.89
N LEU A 68 -10.30 6.85 13.01
CA LEU A 68 -9.63 5.98 13.97
C LEU A 68 -9.40 4.58 13.40
N ALA A 69 -10.36 4.05 12.65
CA ALA A 69 -10.22 2.77 11.96
C ALA A 69 -9.10 2.83 10.90
N LYS A 70 -9.04 3.90 10.11
CA LYS A 70 -7.91 4.13 9.17
C LYS A 70 -6.58 4.14 9.90
N LYS A 71 -6.46 4.92 10.98
CA LYS A 71 -5.22 5.02 11.74
C LYS A 71 -4.80 3.67 12.34
N ALA A 72 -5.74 2.93 12.95
CA ALA A 72 -5.48 1.60 13.48
C ALA A 72 -4.99 0.63 12.40
N PHE A 73 -5.58 0.70 11.21
CA PHE A 73 -5.16 -0.08 10.05
C PHE A 73 -3.75 0.30 9.57
N GLU A 74 -3.43 1.59 9.50
CA GLU A 74 -2.07 2.05 9.16
C GLU A 74 -1.03 1.55 10.19
N ASP A 75 -1.31 1.76 11.48
CA ASP A 75 -0.38 1.47 12.58
C ASP A 75 -0.15 -0.03 12.80
N LYS A 76 -1.12 -0.89 12.48
CA LYS A 76 -1.03 -2.33 12.70
C LYS A 76 -0.80 -3.12 11.41
N VAL A 77 -1.73 -3.00 10.46
CA VAL A 77 -1.74 -3.84 9.25
C VAL A 77 -0.68 -3.39 8.27
N LEU A 78 -0.67 -2.09 7.94
CA LEU A 78 0.31 -1.57 6.99
C LEU A 78 1.72 -1.58 7.56
N ALA A 79 1.91 -1.16 8.81
CA ALA A 79 3.21 -1.25 9.47
C ALA A 79 3.81 -2.68 9.41
N ARG A 80 2.99 -3.70 9.64
CA ARG A 80 3.42 -5.11 9.55
C ARG A 80 3.79 -5.53 8.13
N LEU A 81 3.09 -5.04 7.12
CA LEU A 81 3.37 -5.34 5.71
C LEU A 81 4.66 -4.67 5.23
N ILE A 82 4.83 -3.40 5.57
CA ILE A 82 5.95 -2.54 5.15
C ILE A 82 7.22 -2.95 5.90
N GLY A 83 7.10 -3.46 7.13
CA GLY A 83 8.22 -3.98 7.89
C GLY A 83 9.24 -2.89 8.20
N LYS A 84 10.45 -3.03 7.65
CA LYS A 84 11.57 -2.09 7.84
C LYS A 84 11.69 -1.06 6.72
N ALA A 85 10.79 -1.08 5.73
CA ALA A 85 10.87 -0.16 4.61
C ALA A 85 10.69 1.30 5.07
N THR A 86 11.54 2.17 4.57
CA THR A 86 11.57 3.59 4.93
C THR A 86 10.67 4.40 4.00
N PRO A 87 9.96 5.43 4.51
CA PRO A 87 9.17 6.29 3.65
C PRO A 87 10.09 7.08 2.71
N ILE A 88 9.73 7.11 1.42
CA ILE A 88 10.46 7.84 0.40
C ILE A 88 9.53 8.80 -0.35
N GLU A 89 10.11 9.86 -0.90
CA GLU A 89 9.40 10.81 -1.76
C GLU A 89 9.17 10.24 -3.16
N GLN A 90 8.22 10.81 -3.92
CA GLN A 90 7.97 10.42 -5.31
C GLN A 90 9.22 10.60 -6.19
N ASP A 91 9.97 11.69 -6.00
CA ASP A 91 11.18 11.97 -6.76
C ASP A 91 12.28 10.94 -6.49
N GLU A 92 12.39 10.47 -5.24
CA GLU A 92 13.34 9.43 -4.84
C GLU A 92 12.95 8.08 -5.43
N TYR A 93 11.66 7.74 -5.41
CA TYR A 93 11.15 6.56 -6.10
C TYR A 93 11.53 6.57 -7.59
N ASP A 94 11.36 7.70 -8.27
CA ASP A 94 11.69 7.81 -9.69
C ASP A 94 13.20 7.73 -9.96
N ARG A 95 14.05 8.22 -9.03
CA ARG A 95 15.51 8.02 -9.09
C ARG A 95 15.89 6.55 -8.94
N ILE A 96 15.36 5.87 -7.92
CA ILE A 96 15.62 4.44 -7.68
C ILE A 96 15.16 3.62 -8.89
N LYS A 97 13.98 3.94 -9.42
CA LYS A 97 13.42 3.32 -10.62
C LYS A 97 14.36 3.47 -11.82
N ARG A 98 14.85 4.67 -12.11
CA ARG A 98 15.79 4.93 -13.21
C ARG A 98 17.13 4.21 -13.04
N ARG A 99 17.61 4.06 -11.80
CA ARG A 99 18.86 3.34 -11.51
C ARG A 99 18.75 1.83 -11.76
N LEU A 100 17.55 1.27 -11.54
CA LEU A 100 17.34 -0.18 -11.51
C LEU A 100 16.65 -0.75 -12.76
N GLU A 101 15.90 0.07 -13.49
CA GLU A 101 15.43 -0.31 -14.83
C GLU A 101 16.64 -0.37 -15.77
N PRO A 102 16.86 -1.47 -16.52
CA PRO A 102 17.90 -1.48 -17.52
C PRO A 102 17.59 -0.34 -18.50
N VAL A 103 18.56 0.55 -18.71
CA VAL A 103 18.56 1.39 -19.89
C VAL A 103 18.54 0.40 -21.04
N ASN A 104 17.40 0.23 -21.70
CA ASN A 104 17.35 -0.38 -23.00
C ASN A 104 18.19 0.55 -23.89
N HIS A 105 19.50 0.34 -23.91
CA HIS A 105 20.26 0.59 -25.11
C HIS A 105 19.62 -0.33 -26.13
N SER A 106 18.62 0.21 -26.82
CA SER A 106 18.28 -0.25 -28.15
C SER A 106 19.60 -0.18 -28.91
N SER A 107 20.30 -1.32 -28.95
CA SER A 107 21.34 -1.56 -29.91
C SER A 107 20.64 -1.43 -31.24
N CYS A 108 20.80 -0.26 -31.85
CA CYS A 108 20.58 -0.02 -33.26
C CYS A 108 21.50 -1.00 -33.98
N ALA A 109 21.00 -2.20 -34.25
CA ALA A 109 21.69 -3.18 -35.08
C ALA A 109 21.46 -2.73 -36.52
N THR A 110 22.58 -2.34 -37.13
CA THR A 110 22.76 -1.81 -38.48
C THR A 110 22.47 -2.87 -39.54
#